data_AF-A0A968YLK1-F1
#
_entry.id   AF-A0A968YLK1-F1
#
_cell.length_a   1.000
_cell.length_b   1.000
_cell.length_c   1.000
_cell.angle_alpha   90.00
_cell.angle_beta   90.00
_cell.angle_gamma   90.00
#
_symmetry.space_group_name_H-M   'P 1'
#
loop_
_entity.id
_entity.type
_entity.pdbx_description
1 polymer ?
#
loop_
_entity_poly.entity_id
_entity_poly.type
_entity_poly.pdbx_seq_one_letter_code
_entity_poly.pdbx_strand_id
1 'polypeptide(L)'
;MLERVCSTDITFAKLYQFKNIYLAIVACDLNSESGFPVVFDKDQEPSTTVSFAVRASISIPGLFKPMSRVSQRQELVDGGLLLNLPVELLYSRAQKENCALIGVRFKQPLKYFESPKVWEIAQATINLMMRRGSLPPQNIAQDPNYIDIEIDVSGFDTLTFDLTNAQKEELVRRGSAAAKLALAQYEARIRHQVSTQNLIVIPNNLLSSYPRGQVHFDSAYVKREPDESRCYREILQPGALIRIKAPLQMGKTLLMSKILEQADKHGFRTVALNLREGTPKDFSNLDTFLQWFCTSVSVKLELTQPVDEHWSRSVGNSKIKCRTYFERYLLPGESPLALALDEVDKLFLHPEIAGEFLGMLRTWHEDAKTRELWRHMRLVVLHTEVYTQIDINQSPFNAGTEIKLTDFSQRQVQDLAQQYGLNWNITQVQQLMDMIGGHPYLVAKALEQVARLDMALEHLLETASSENGIYRDHLRQHLTKLKNNPQLAAELKKVVIANDVNPVKLNLDLNPDLAVKLDELGLVKLQNNQAKPRYKLYSQYFRNRL
;
A
#
# COMPACT_ATOMS: atom_id res chain seq x y z
N MET A 1 14.51 42.67 -3.96
CA MET A 1 15.89 42.97 -3.53
C MET A 1 16.06 42.45 -2.11
N LEU A 2 16.65 41.28 -1.93
CA LEU A 2 17.06 40.80 -0.60
C LEU A 2 18.39 41.49 -0.30
N GLU A 3 18.43 42.37 0.70
CA GLU A 3 19.69 42.96 1.18
C GLU A 3 20.66 41.83 1.55
N ARG A 4 21.82 41.80 0.89
CA ARG A 4 22.93 40.93 1.29
C ARG A 4 23.39 41.40 2.67
N VAL A 5 23.00 40.68 3.72
CA VAL A 5 23.54 40.88 5.07
C VAL A 5 25.06 40.74 5.00
N CYS A 6 25.77 41.77 5.46
CA CYS A 6 27.23 41.90 5.42
C CYS A 6 27.97 40.74 6.12
N SER A 7 28.98 40.22 5.41
CA SER A 7 30.31 39.67 5.76
C SER A 7 30.61 38.87 7.04
N THR A 8 29.67 38.55 7.93
CA THR A 8 29.94 37.62 9.04
C THR A 8 29.39 36.23 8.72
N ASP A 9 30.27 35.23 8.69
CA ASP A 9 29.88 33.83 8.56
C ASP A 9 28.85 33.48 9.64
N ILE A 10 27.65 33.10 9.21
CA ILE A 10 26.55 32.76 10.11
C ILE A 10 26.75 31.33 10.64
N THR A 11 26.55 31.13 11.94
CA THR A 11 26.60 29.80 12.56
C THR A 11 25.22 29.13 12.50
N PHE A 12 25.16 27.80 12.68
CA PHE A 12 23.89 27.08 12.69
C PHE A 12 22.92 27.58 13.76
N ALA A 13 23.41 27.89 14.97
CA ALA A 13 22.59 28.46 16.03
C ALA A 13 21.99 29.83 15.64
N LYS A 14 22.80 30.73 15.08
CA LYS A 14 22.34 32.05 14.63
C LYS A 14 21.37 31.94 13.45
N LEU A 15 21.64 31.04 12.51
CA LEU A 15 20.76 30.82 11.36
C LEU A 15 19.38 30.29 11.82
N TYR A 16 19.36 29.33 12.74
CA TYR A 16 18.12 28.82 13.30
C TYR A 16 17.35 29.89 14.07
N GLN A 17 18.03 30.70 14.89
CA GLN A 17 17.40 31.80 15.61
C GLN A 17 16.76 32.82 14.65
N PHE A 18 17.39 33.10 13.52
CA PHE A 18 16.91 34.08 12.54
C PHE A 18 15.80 33.56 11.62
N LYS A 19 15.90 32.30 11.17
CA LYS A 19 14.96 31.71 10.19
C LYS A 19 13.91 30.81 10.78
N ASN A 20 14.14 30.29 11.98
CA ASN A 20 13.38 29.19 12.58
C ASN A 20 13.26 27.95 11.66
N ILE A 21 14.26 27.75 10.79
CA ILE A 21 14.36 26.60 9.88
C ILE A 21 15.54 25.77 10.34
N TYR A 22 15.30 24.51 10.66
CA TYR A 22 16.36 23.56 10.98
C TYR A 22 17.11 23.19 9.70
N LEU A 23 18.42 23.34 9.74
CA LEU A 23 19.34 23.00 8.66
C LEU A 23 20.36 22.00 9.20
N ALA A 24 20.49 20.87 8.51
CA ALA A 24 21.57 19.92 8.71
C ALA A 24 22.37 19.79 7.41
N ILE A 25 23.69 19.75 7.54
CA ILE A 25 24.62 19.57 6.42
C ILE A 25 25.51 18.37 6.72
N VAL A 26 25.69 17.49 5.75
CA VAL A 26 26.46 16.25 5.91
C VAL A 26 27.81 16.35 5.21
N ALA A 27 28.87 15.88 5.87
CA ALA A 27 30.17 15.63 5.27
C ALA A 27 30.67 14.23 5.64
N CYS A 28 31.65 13.73 4.90
CA CYS A 28 32.33 12.47 5.22
C CYS A 28 33.70 12.77 5.82
N ASP A 29 34.05 12.14 6.93
CA ASP A 29 35.39 12.23 7.51
C ASP A 29 36.22 11.03 7.06
N LEU A 30 37.29 11.29 6.30
CA LEU A 30 38.20 10.25 5.81
C LEU A 30 38.96 9.54 6.93
N ASN A 31 39.06 10.16 8.11
CA ASN A 31 39.74 9.59 9.27
C ASN A 31 38.78 8.88 10.23
N SER A 32 37.48 8.81 9.92
CA SER A 32 36.48 8.17 10.77
C SER A 32 36.58 6.65 10.70
N GLU A 33 36.89 6.01 11.83
CA GLU A 33 36.87 4.54 11.97
C GLU A 33 35.44 3.97 11.91
N SER A 34 34.44 4.79 12.23
CA SER A 34 33.05 4.36 12.36
C SER A 34 32.28 4.34 11.03
N GLY A 35 32.79 5.02 10.00
CA GLY A 35 32.12 5.16 8.71
C GLY A 35 30.80 5.95 8.76
N PHE A 36 30.44 6.57 9.88
CA PHE A 36 29.28 7.45 9.98
C PHE A 36 29.56 8.85 9.41
N PRO A 37 28.56 9.51 8.79
CA PRO A 37 28.68 10.88 8.34
C PRO A 37 28.83 11.86 9.50
N VAL A 38 29.56 12.95 9.26
CA VAL A 38 29.59 14.12 10.16
C VAL A 38 28.39 14.99 9.83
N VAL A 39 27.58 15.29 10.84
CA VAL A 39 26.37 16.13 10.71
C VAL A 39 26.62 17.48 11.37
N PHE A 40 26.54 18.54 10.59
CA PHE A 40 26.55 19.91 11.08
C PHE A 40 25.12 20.44 11.19
N ASP A 41 24.67 20.68 12.41
CA ASP A 41 23.37 21.27 12.70
C ASP A 41 23.42 22.14 13.97
N LYS A 42 22.27 22.70 14.37
CA LYS A 42 22.18 23.55 15.57
C LYS A 42 22.38 22.81 16.89
N ASP A 43 22.18 21.50 16.92
CA ASP A 43 22.11 20.68 18.13
C ASP A 43 23.49 20.05 18.44
N GLN A 44 24.20 19.61 17.39
CA GLN A 44 25.51 18.99 17.47
C GLN A 44 26.64 20.00 17.28
N GLU A 45 26.47 20.97 16.38
CA GLU A 45 27.53 21.90 15.94
C GLU A 45 27.04 23.39 15.89
N PRO A 46 26.43 23.92 16.98
CA PRO A 46 25.77 25.24 16.98
C PRO A 46 26.67 26.41 16.60
N SER A 47 27.96 26.33 16.93
CA SER A 47 28.97 27.37 16.69
C SER A 47 29.66 27.25 15.33
N THR A 48 29.49 26.13 14.62
CA THR A 48 30.11 25.95 13.31
C THR A 48 29.45 26.86 12.28
N THR A 49 30.26 27.49 11.44
CA THR A 49 29.77 28.36 10.37
C THR A 49 29.16 27.54 9.24
N VAL A 50 28.00 27.97 8.73
CA VAL A 50 27.29 27.26 7.66
C VAL A 50 28.15 27.18 6.40
N SER A 51 28.92 28.23 6.08
CA SER A 51 29.84 28.25 4.93
C SER A 51 30.94 27.19 5.04
N PHE A 52 31.51 26.95 6.22
CA PHE A 52 32.46 25.86 6.46
C PHE A 52 31.82 24.49 6.20
N ALA A 53 30.62 24.26 6.76
CA ALA A 53 29.92 22.99 6.61
C ALA A 53 29.53 22.73 5.14
N VAL A 54 29.03 23.75 4.42
CA VAL A 54 28.76 23.67 2.97
C VAL A 54 30.05 23.32 2.22
N ARG A 55 31.15 24.01 2.52
CA ARG A 55 32.44 23.78 1.86
C ARG A 55 32.92 22.34 2.07
N ALA A 56 32.79 21.79 3.28
CA ALA A 56 33.09 20.39 3.56
C ALA A 56 32.17 19.44 2.76
N SER A 57 30.87 19.73 2.74
CA SER A 57 29.83 18.91 2.08
C SER A 57 29.97 18.83 0.56
N ILE A 58 30.67 19.78 -0.08
CA ILE A 58 30.91 19.83 -1.54
C ILE A 58 32.38 19.58 -1.93
N SER A 59 33.24 19.15 -0.98
CA SER A 59 34.66 18.88 -1.23
C SER A 59 34.86 17.50 -1.85
N ILE A 60 34.50 17.34 -3.14
CA ILE A 60 34.63 16.08 -3.88
C ILE A 60 36.12 15.68 -3.99
N PRO A 61 36.52 14.48 -3.53
CA PRO A 61 37.90 14.02 -3.61
C PRO A 61 38.45 14.04 -5.04
N GLY A 62 39.68 14.51 -5.19
CA GLY A 62 40.36 14.62 -6.48
C GLY A 62 40.01 15.86 -7.31
N LEU A 63 38.95 16.60 -6.94
CA LEU A 63 38.58 17.87 -7.57
C LEU A 63 38.78 19.07 -6.65
N PHE A 64 38.39 18.92 -5.39
CA PHE A 64 38.51 19.96 -4.38
C PHE A 64 39.42 19.52 -3.23
N LYS A 65 40.07 20.50 -2.60
CA LYS A 65 40.87 20.23 -1.41
C LYS A 65 39.94 19.79 -0.27
N PRO A 66 40.26 18.68 0.43
CA PRO A 66 39.56 18.31 1.64
C PRO A 66 39.65 19.37 2.73
N MET A 67 38.75 19.26 3.68
CA MET A 67 38.49 20.24 4.71
C MET A 67 38.99 19.74 6.07
N SER A 68 40.21 20.13 6.41
CA SER A 68 40.85 19.71 7.66
C SER A 68 40.28 20.45 8.87
N ARG A 69 39.89 19.68 9.90
CA ARG A 69 39.54 20.19 11.23
C ARG A 69 40.54 19.66 12.25
N VAL A 70 41.67 20.37 12.37
CA VAL A 70 42.85 19.94 13.16
C VAL A 70 42.50 19.65 14.61
N SER A 71 41.65 20.47 15.24
CA SER A 71 41.23 20.31 16.63
C SER A 71 40.51 18.99 16.91
N GLN A 72 39.89 18.38 15.90
CA GLN A 72 39.18 17.11 15.99
C GLN A 72 39.84 16.00 15.16
N ARG A 73 41.02 16.26 14.57
CA ARG A 73 41.76 15.34 13.69
C ARG A 73 40.96 14.80 12.50
N GLN A 74 40.05 15.61 11.95
CA GLN A 74 39.19 15.18 10.85
C GLN A 74 39.67 15.73 9.52
N GLU A 75 39.45 14.94 8.47
CA GLU A 75 39.68 15.35 7.09
C GLU A 75 38.38 15.18 6.30
N LEU A 76 37.66 16.29 6.14
CA LEU A 76 36.29 16.26 5.65
C LEU A 76 36.22 16.37 4.12
N VAL A 77 35.38 15.54 3.51
CA VAL A 77 35.09 15.53 2.08
C VAL A 77 33.58 15.46 1.84
N ASP A 78 33.19 15.51 0.57
CA ASP A 78 31.81 15.54 0.12
C ASP A 78 30.91 14.51 0.84
N GLY A 79 29.78 14.99 1.37
CA GLY A 79 28.84 14.18 2.16
C GLY A 79 28.14 13.09 1.34
N GLY A 80 28.03 13.30 0.03
CA GLY A 80 27.37 12.38 -0.89
C GLY A 80 28.09 11.04 -1.04
N LEU A 81 29.35 10.92 -0.62
CA LEU A 81 30.09 9.65 -0.68
C LEU A 81 29.53 8.58 0.26
N LEU A 82 29.10 8.96 1.46
CA LEU A 82 28.51 8.05 2.45
C LEU A 82 26.99 8.17 2.51
N LEU A 83 26.47 9.40 2.47
CA LEU A 83 25.04 9.67 2.67
C LEU A 83 24.55 10.77 1.71
N ASN A 84 24.19 10.35 0.49
CA ASN A 84 23.73 11.22 -0.59
C ASN A 84 22.25 11.64 -0.44
N LEU A 85 21.47 10.92 0.36
CA LEU A 85 20.10 11.26 0.69
C LEU A 85 19.88 11.18 2.22
N PRO A 86 20.22 12.24 2.99
CA PRO A 86 20.21 12.22 4.45
C PRO A 86 18.80 12.40 5.06
N VAL A 87 17.79 11.75 4.50
CA VAL A 87 16.38 11.89 4.92
C VAL A 87 16.12 11.35 6.33
N GLU A 88 16.93 10.40 6.81
CA GLU A 88 16.85 9.84 8.16
C GLU A 88 17.03 10.89 9.25
N LEU A 89 17.85 11.92 9.01
CA LEU A 89 18.10 13.01 9.96
C LEU A 89 16.83 13.81 10.29
N LEU A 90 15.90 13.86 9.33
CA LEU A 90 14.64 14.59 9.47
C LEU A 90 13.45 13.67 9.75
N TYR A 91 13.60 12.35 9.60
CA TYR A 91 12.50 11.41 9.66
C TYR A 91 11.76 11.44 11.00
N SER A 92 12.48 11.32 12.12
CA SER A 92 11.89 11.37 13.46
C SER A 92 11.16 12.70 13.74
N ARG A 93 11.66 13.80 13.18
CA ARG A 93 11.04 15.12 13.30
C ARG A 93 9.78 15.21 12.44
N ALA A 94 9.83 14.70 11.22
CA ALA A 94 8.68 14.65 10.33
C ALA A 94 7.52 13.83 10.92
N GLN A 95 7.83 12.70 11.57
CA GLN A 95 6.84 11.91 12.31
C GLN A 95 6.22 12.70 13.46
N LYS A 96 7.05 13.35 14.28
CA LYS A 96 6.58 14.10 15.45
C LYS A 96 5.73 15.31 15.08
N GLU A 97 6.09 16.00 14.00
CA GLU A 97 5.38 17.19 13.50
C GLU A 97 4.25 16.83 12.51
N ASN A 98 4.05 15.54 12.21
CA ASN A 98 3.08 15.02 11.25
C ASN A 98 3.14 15.76 9.90
N CYS A 99 4.34 15.95 9.37
CA CYS A 99 4.58 16.65 8.11
C CYS A 99 5.13 15.71 7.03
N ALA A 100 4.88 16.07 5.78
CA ALA A 100 5.43 15.33 4.65
C ALA A 100 6.96 15.44 4.61
N LEU A 101 7.64 14.32 4.44
CA LEU A 101 9.08 14.27 4.24
C LEU A 101 9.38 14.22 2.74
N ILE A 102 10.12 15.18 2.23
CA ILE A 102 10.45 15.27 0.80
C ILE A 102 11.91 14.90 0.60
N GLY A 103 12.16 13.81 -0.12
CA GLY A 103 13.49 13.44 -0.60
C GLY A 103 13.67 13.88 -2.05
N VAL A 104 14.80 14.50 -2.37
CA VAL A 104 15.13 14.90 -3.74
C VAL A 104 16.42 14.21 -4.14
N ARG A 105 16.38 13.44 -5.22
CA ARG A 105 17.52 12.66 -5.70
C ARG A 105 17.59 12.63 -7.23
N PHE A 106 18.77 12.35 -7.75
CA PHE A 106 19.00 12.28 -9.19
C PHE A 106 18.97 10.82 -9.67
N LYS A 107 18.19 10.55 -10.71
CA LYS A 107 18.25 9.31 -11.49
C LYS A 107 19.42 9.40 -12.44
N GLN A 108 20.40 8.53 -12.24
CA GLN A 108 21.53 8.43 -13.15
C GLN A 108 21.45 7.12 -13.95
N PRO A 109 21.53 7.17 -15.29
CA PRO A 109 21.57 5.98 -16.12
C PRO A 109 22.88 5.20 -15.90
N LEU A 110 22.83 3.89 -16.14
CA LEU A 110 24.02 3.04 -16.22
C LEU A 110 24.78 3.40 -17.51
N LYS A 111 25.98 3.98 -17.39
CA LYS A 111 26.92 4.10 -18.51
C LYS A 111 27.77 2.83 -18.56
N TYR A 112 27.75 2.15 -19.71
CA TYR A 112 28.66 1.04 -20.00
C TYR A 112 29.94 1.62 -20.61
N PHE A 113 31.11 1.18 -20.13
CA PHE A 113 32.39 1.65 -20.64
C PHE A 113 33.02 0.56 -21.50
N GLU A 114 33.32 0.85 -22.77
CA GLU A 114 34.00 -0.11 -23.66
C GLU A 114 35.53 -0.09 -23.49
N SER A 115 36.12 1.06 -23.15
CA SER A 115 37.56 1.23 -22.87
C SER A 115 37.84 2.50 -22.04
N PRO A 116 37.56 2.49 -20.73
CA PRO A 116 37.63 3.70 -19.91
C PRO A 116 39.08 4.09 -19.57
N LYS A 117 39.38 5.40 -19.63
CA LYS A 117 40.62 5.99 -19.10
C LYS A 117 40.60 5.99 -17.56
N VAL A 118 41.78 6.09 -16.94
CA VAL A 118 41.94 6.10 -15.47
C VAL A 118 41.06 7.14 -14.79
N TRP A 119 40.94 8.34 -15.38
CA TRP A 119 40.05 9.38 -14.87
C TRP A 119 38.58 8.98 -14.95
N GLU A 120 38.13 8.38 -16.05
CA GLU A 120 36.74 7.94 -16.22
C GLU A 120 36.38 6.82 -15.22
N ILE A 121 37.34 5.95 -14.88
CA ILE A 121 37.20 4.94 -13.82
C ILE A 121 37.03 5.61 -12.45
N ALA A 122 37.85 6.61 -12.14
CA ALA A 122 37.75 7.35 -10.88
C ALA A 122 36.40 8.07 -10.76
N GLN A 123 35.95 8.75 -11.82
CA GLN A 123 34.64 9.40 -11.88
C GLN A 123 33.50 8.40 -11.72
N ALA A 124 33.55 7.26 -12.41
CA ALA A 124 32.56 6.19 -12.29
C ALA A 124 32.49 5.61 -10.87
N THR A 125 33.64 5.48 -10.19
CA THR A 125 33.73 4.98 -8.81
C THR A 125 33.10 5.95 -7.81
N ILE A 126 33.38 7.26 -7.94
CA ILE A 126 32.73 8.30 -7.12
C ILE A 126 31.21 8.29 -7.35
N ASN A 127 30.79 8.27 -8.62
CA ASN A 127 29.37 8.19 -8.97
C ASN A 127 28.71 6.91 -8.40
N LEU A 128 29.41 5.77 -8.37
CA LEU A 128 28.91 4.53 -7.77
C LEU A 128 28.71 4.64 -6.25
N MET A 129 29.66 5.22 -5.53
CA MET A 129 29.54 5.44 -4.08
C MET A 129 28.34 6.35 -3.77
N MET A 130 28.22 7.46 -4.51
CA MET A 130 27.09 8.39 -4.39
C MET A 130 25.75 7.75 -4.74
N ARG A 131 25.70 6.79 -5.69
CA ARG A 131 24.48 6.05 -6.03
C ARG A 131 24.02 5.16 -4.89
N ARG A 132 24.92 4.44 -4.22
CA ARG A 132 24.55 3.54 -3.11
C ARG A 132 23.92 4.31 -1.95
N GLY A 133 24.41 5.53 -1.67
CA GLY A 133 23.87 6.41 -0.63
C GLY A 133 22.65 7.23 -1.03
N SER A 134 22.13 7.07 -2.26
CA SER A 134 21.02 7.89 -2.80
C SER A 134 19.63 7.27 -2.65
N LEU A 135 19.54 6.03 -2.18
CA LEU A 135 18.26 5.37 -1.95
C LEU A 135 17.78 5.63 -0.53
N PRO A 136 16.49 5.97 -0.33
CA PRO A 136 15.94 6.06 1.00
C PRO A 136 15.95 4.68 1.67
N PRO A 137 16.17 4.62 3.00
CA PRO A 137 15.98 3.39 3.78
C PRO A 137 14.58 2.81 3.58
N GLN A 138 14.44 1.48 3.66
CA GLN A 138 13.17 0.80 3.34
C GLN A 138 11.99 1.28 4.18
N ASN A 139 12.20 1.57 5.47
CA ASN A 139 11.18 2.11 6.36
C ASN A 139 10.68 3.50 5.90
N ILE A 140 11.58 4.37 5.42
CA ILE A 140 11.23 5.70 4.92
C ILE A 140 10.60 5.59 3.52
N ALA A 141 11.12 4.71 2.67
CA ALA A 141 10.60 4.48 1.32
C ALA A 141 9.16 3.94 1.32
N GLN A 142 8.75 3.25 2.40
CA GLN A 142 7.41 2.73 2.60
C GLN A 142 6.49 3.69 3.38
N ASP A 143 7.03 4.80 3.88
CA ASP A 143 6.25 5.78 4.62
C ASP A 143 5.27 6.49 3.68
N PRO A 144 3.96 6.52 4.00
CA PRO A 144 2.97 7.17 3.16
C PRO A 144 3.13 8.70 3.04
N ASN A 145 3.71 9.34 4.06
CA ASN A 145 4.04 10.76 4.12
C ASN A 145 5.38 11.10 3.46
N TYR A 146 6.08 10.11 2.91
CA TYR A 146 7.31 10.33 2.14
C TYR A 146 7.01 10.60 0.66
N ILE A 147 7.63 11.68 0.16
CA ILE A 147 7.58 12.13 -1.23
C ILE A 147 8.98 11.95 -1.84
N ASP A 148 9.13 10.96 -2.71
CA ASP A 148 10.37 10.72 -3.44
C ASP A 148 10.36 11.49 -4.77
N ILE A 149 11.19 12.52 -4.88
CA ILE A 149 11.39 13.30 -6.10
C ILE A 149 12.64 12.79 -6.81
N GLU A 150 12.43 11.90 -7.79
CA GLU A 150 13.49 11.38 -8.65
C GLU A 150 13.62 12.22 -9.93
N ILE A 151 14.75 12.92 -10.09
CA ILE A 151 15.01 13.82 -11.22
C ILE A 151 15.92 13.13 -12.25
N ASP A 152 15.47 12.99 -13.50
CA ASP A 152 16.27 12.42 -14.58
C ASP A 152 17.33 13.39 -15.11
N VAL A 153 18.60 13.10 -14.80
CA VAL A 153 19.77 13.86 -15.27
C VAL A 153 20.53 13.12 -16.36
N SER A 154 19.88 12.20 -17.08
CA SER A 154 20.49 11.50 -18.22
C SER A 154 21.04 12.49 -19.23
N GLY A 155 22.30 12.27 -19.62
CA GLY A 155 23.06 13.17 -20.49
C GLY A 155 23.91 14.21 -19.75
N PHE A 156 23.83 14.27 -18.42
CA PHE A 156 24.66 15.15 -17.58
C PHE A 156 25.56 14.32 -16.67
N ASP A 157 26.76 14.83 -16.39
CA ASP A 157 27.70 14.24 -15.44
C ASP A 157 27.79 15.12 -14.20
N THR A 158 27.88 14.49 -13.02
CA THR A 158 28.02 15.18 -11.72
C THR A 158 29.22 16.12 -11.69
N LEU A 159 30.25 15.82 -12.49
CA LEU A 159 31.53 16.52 -12.48
C LEU A 159 31.71 17.46 -13.69
N THR A 160 30.64 17.73 -14.45
CA THR A 160 30.64 18.69 -15.56
C THR A 160 30.23 20.08 -15.06
N PHE A 161 31.19 21.01 -14.97
CA PHE A 161 30.96 22.37 -14.46
C PHE A 161 30.68 23.41 -15.55
N ASP A 162 30.88 23.06 -16.82
CA ASP A 162 30.83 23.93 -18.00
C ASP A 162 29.51 23.82 -18.77
N LEU A 163 28.38 23.82 -18.05
CA LEU A 163 27.05 23.76 -18.67
C LEU A 163 26.67 25.06 -19.38
N THR A 164 26.16 24.93 -20.61
CA THR A 164 25.53 26.04 -21.34
C THR A 164 24.24 26.51 -20.66
N ASN A 165 23.78 27.73 -20.98
CA ASN A 165 22.52 28.24 -20.42
C ASN A 165 21.32 27.34 -20.78
N ALA A 166 21.25 26.86 -22.02
CA ALA A 166 20.20 25.93 -22.46
C ALA A 166 20.20 24.62 -21.66
N GLN A 167 21.38 24.09 -21.36
CA GLN A 167 21.54 22.89 -20.52
C GLN A 167 21.09 23.13 -19.07
N LYS A 168 21.39 24.31 -18.50
CA LYS A 168 20.93 24.69 -17.16
C LYS A 168 19.40 24.82 -17.11
N GLU A 169 18.81 25.47 -18.10
CA GLU A 169 17.35 25.61 -18.23
C GLU A 169 16.67 24.24 -18.36
N GLU A 170 17.24 23.33 -19.13
CA GLU A 170 16.72 21.98 -19.28
C GLU A 170 16.74 21.21 -17.93
N LEU A 171 17.82 21.30 -17.15
CA LEU A 171 17.88 20.68 -15.82
C LEU A 171 16.82 21.25 -14.86
N VAL A 172 16.62 22.58 -14.87
CA VAL A 172 15.57 23.23 -14.07
C VAL A 172 14.18 22.75 -14.49
N ARG A 173 13.93 22.64 -15.81
CA ARG A 173 12.66 22.15 -16.35
C ARG A 173 12.40 20.70 -15.94
N ARG A 174 13.41 19.83 -16.02
CA ARG A 174 13.30 18.42 -15.57
C ARG A 174 13.03 18.32 -14.08
N GLY A 175 13.72 19.10 -13.26
CA GLY A 175 13.48 19.16 -11.81
C GLY A 175 12.05 19.61 -11.48
N SER A 176 11.56 20.66 -12.14
CA SER A 176 10.18 21.14 -11.98
C SER A 176 9.15 20.09 -12.38
N ALA A 177 9.37 19.39 -13.50
CA ALA A 177 8.48 18.33 -13.96
C ALA A 177 8.45 17.14 -12.98
N ALA A 178 9.61 16.70 -12.49
CA ALA A 178 9.73 15.63 -11.50
C ALA A 178 9.02 15.99 -10.18
N ALA A 179 9.21 17.22 -9.68
CA ALA A 179 8.57 17.69 -8.46
C ALA A 179 7.04 17.73 -8.61
N LYS A 180 6.52 18.24 -9.74
CA LYS A 180 5.08 18.26 -10.03
C LYS A 180 4.49 16.86 -10.11
N LEU A 181 5.19 15.93 -10.74
CA LEU A 181 4.76 14.53 -10.84
C LEU A 181 4.72 13.86 -9.47
N ALA A 182 5.78 14.00 -8.67
CA ALA A 182 5.86 13.43 -7.34
C ALA A 182 4.80 14.00 -6.39
N LEU A 183 4.55 15.32 -6.46
CA LEU A 183 3.49 15.97 -5.71
C LEU A 183 2.11 15.45 -6.13
N ALA A 184 1.82 15.36 -7.43
CA ALA A 184 0.55 14.84 -7.91
C ALA A 184 0.31 13.37 -7.46
N GLN A 185 1.35 12.55 -7.48
CA GLN A 185 1.31 11.16 -6.98
C GLN A 185 1.11 11.12 -5.47
N TYR A 186 1.75 12.00 -4.71
CA TYR A 186 1.56 12.11 -3.27
C TYR A 186 0.13 12.56 -2.94
N GLU A 187 -0.36 13.62 -3.58
CA GLU A 187 -1.75 14.07 -3.41
C GLU A 187 -2.76 13.02 -3.83
N ALA A 188 -2.48 12.20 -4.84
CA ALA A 188 -3.32 11.06 -5.21
C ALA A 188 -3.30 9.97 -4.12
N ARG A 189 -2.12 9.66 -3.56
CA ARG A 189 -1.96 8.71 -2.45
C ARG A 189 -2.66 9.19 -1.19
N ILE A 190 -2.47 10.46 -0.80
CA ILE A 190 -3.15 11.08 0.33
C ILE A 190 -4.65 11.17 0.07
N ARG A 191 -5.11 11.50 -1.14
CA ARG A 191 -6.56 11.43 -1.47
C ARG A 191 -7.11 10.01 -1.34
N HIS A 192 -6.36 8.99 -1.76
CA HIS A 192 -6.76 7.60 -1.56
C HIS A 192 -6.67 7.15 -0.09
N GLN A 193 -5.70 7.65 0.68
CA GLN A 193 -5.56 7.37 2.11
C GLN A 193 -6.61 8.09 2.93
N VAL A 194 -6.90 9.36 2.65
CA VAL A 194 -8.00 10.12 3.22
C VAL A 194 -9.34 9.54 2.74
N SER A 195 -9.45 8.99 1.54
CA SER A 195 -10.64 8.23 1.09
C SER A 195 -10.78 6.86 1.79
N THR A 196 -9.68 6.29 2.30
CA THR A 196 -9.70 5.02 3.07
C THR A 196 -9.68 5.23 4.59
N GLN A 197 -9.28 6.42 5.07
CA GLN A 197 -9.27 6.85 6.48
C GLN A 197 -10.52 7.69 6.84
N ASN A 198 -11.15 8.43 5.91
CA ASN A 198 -12.47 9.05 6.09
C ASN A 198 -13.63 8.03 6.03
N LEU A 199 -13.32 6.74 6.11
CA LEU A 199 -14.28 5.74 6.55
C LEU A 199 -14.33 5.57 8.06
N ILE A 200 -13.56 6.36 8.82
CA ILE A 200 -13.62 6.38 10.29
C ILE A 200 -13.66 7.85 10.75
N VAL A 201 -14.80 8.21 11.35
CA VAL A 201 -15.29 9.53 11.82
C VAL A 201 -15.85 10.46 10.74
N ILE A 202 -17.16 10.31 10.46
CA ILE A 202 -18.00 11.38 9.90
C ILE A 202 -18.78 12.02 11.06
N PRO A 203 -18.49 13.26 11.47
CA PRO A 203 -19.50 14.08 12.13
C PRO A 203 -20.59 14.40 11.10
N ASN A 204 -21.82 14.00 11.41
CA ASN A 204 -23.03 14.40 10.68
C ASN A 204 -23.11 15.93 10.63
N ASN A 205 -22.70 16.53 9.50
CA ASN A 205 -23.26 17.76 8.92
C ASN A 205 -22.33 18.21 7.80
N LEU A 206 -22.61 17.79 6.56
CA LEU A 206 -22.34 18.52 5.30
C LEU A 206 -22.85 17.67 4.12
N LEU A 207 -24.14 17.34 4.14
CA LEU A 207 -24.91 16.94 2.96
C LEU A 207 -25.85 18.07 2.56
N SER A 208 -25.28 19.25 2.28
CA SER A 208 -25.97 20.29 1.53
C SER A 208 -24.96 21.33 1.08
N SER A 209 -25.08 21.74 -0.18
CA SER A 209 -24.35 22.80 -0.89
C SER A 209 -22.97 22.45 -1.45
N TYR A 210 -22.95 21.81 -2.63
CA TYR A 210 -21.92 22.09 -3.63
C TYR A 210 -22.57 22.37 -5.01
N PRO A 211 -22.01 23.31 -5.80
CA PRO A 211 -22.61 23.72 -7.06
C PRO A 211 -22.59 22.60 -8.10
N ARG A 212 -23.65 22.54 -8.94
CA ARG A 212 -23.80 21.58 -10.05
C ARG A 212 -22.60 21.67 -11.00
N GLY A 213 -21.85 20.58 -11.19
CA GLY A 213 -20.92 20.45 -12.33
C GLY A 213 -19.67 19.59 -12.16
N GLN A 214 -19.31 19.12 -10.96
CA GLN A 214 -18.14 18.24 -10.77
C GLN A 214 -18.59 16.85 -10.33
N VAL A 215 -18.43 15.86 -11.22
CA VAL A 215 -18.72 14.44 -10.92
C VAL A 215 -17.55 13.90 -10.08
N HIS A 216 -17.83 13.53 -8.83
CA HIS A 216 -16.85 12.86 -7.96
C HIS A 216 -16.76 11.37 -8.32
N PHE A 217 -15.67 10.96 -8.97
CA PHE A 217 -15.36 9.55 -9.23
C PHE A 217 -15.25 8.69 -7.95
N ASP A 218 -14.98 9.30 -6.79
CA ASP A 218 -14.83 8.64 -5.48
C ASP A 218 -16.17 8.24 -4.84
N SER A 219 -17.31 8.66 -5.43
CA SER A 219 -18.65 8.31 -4.93
C SER A 219 -19.27 7.11 -5.66
N ALA A 220 -18.61 6.61 -6.70
CA ALA A 220 -19.17 5.60 -7.58
C ALA A 220 -19.22 4.23 -6.88
N TYR A 221 -20.42 3.77 -6.54
CA TYR A 221 -20.67 2.48 -5.89
C TYR A 221 -21.81 1.75 -6.59
N VAL A 222 -21.56 0.48 -6.89
CA VAL A 222 -22.57 -0.43 -7.42
C VAL A 222 -23.07 -1.30 -6.29
N LYS A 223 -24.37 -1.22 -6.03
CA LYS A 223 -25.04 -2.08 -5.05
C LYS A 223 -24.88 -3.55 -5.42
N ARG A 224 -24.55 -4.38 -4.43
CA ARG A 224 -24.33 -5.84 -4.57
C ARG A 224 -25.59 -6.62 -4.18
N GLU A 225 -26.75 -6.26 -4.71
CA GLU A 225 -27.99 -6.97 -4.41
C GLU A 225 -28.00 -8.39 -5.02
N PRO A 226 -28.58 -9.40 -4.33
CA PRO A 226 -29.23 -9.32 -3.01
C PRO A 226 -28.26 -9.50 -1.81
N ASP A 227 -26.97 -9.72 -2.07
CA ASP A 227 -25.96 -10.04 -1.06
C ASP A 227 -25.75 -8.90 -0.05
N GLU A 228 -25.72 -7.67 -0.53
CA GLU A 228 -25.58 -6.47 0.30
C GLU A 228 -26.73 -6.34 1.31
N SER A 229 -27.98 -6.44 0.84
CA SER A 229 -29.16 -6.44 1.71
C SER A 229 -29.14 -7.60 2.72
N ARG A 230 -28.61 -8.76 2.33
CA ARG A 230 -28.44 -9.90 3.26
C ARG A 230 -27.42 -9.56 4.35
N CYS A 231 -26.28 -8.95 4.01
CA CYS A 231 -25.29 -8.50 4.99
C CYS A 231 -25.88 -7.47 5.96
N TYR A 232 -26.69 -6.52 5.48
CA TYR A 232 -27.33 -5.51 6.32
C TYR A 232 -28.32 -6.11 7.32
N ARG A 233 -29.07 -7.14 6.93
CA ARG A 233 -29.96 -7.85 7.88
C ARG A 233 -29.16 -8.66 8.88
N GLU A 234 -28.10 -9.31 8.42
CA GLU A 234 -27.27 -10.20 9.24
C GLU A 234 -26.49 -9.44 10.30
N ILE A 235 -25.88 -8.29 9.96
CA ILE A 235 -25.05 -7.53 10.91
C ILE A 235 -25.84 -7.04 12.12
N LEU A 236 -27.16 -6.91 12.00
CA LEU A 236 -28.03 -6.51 13.10
C LEU A 236 -28.35 -7.67 14.06
N GLN A 237 -28.15 -8.93 13.64
CA GLN A 237 -28.46 -10.10 14.47
C GLN A 237 -27.47 -10.25 15.65
N PRO A 238 -27.93 -10.62 16.85
CA PRO A 238 -27.06 -10.92 17.99
C PRO A 238 -25.94 -11.91 17.64
N GLY A 239 -24.69 -11.54 17.92
CA GLY A 239 -23.56 -12.42 17.67
C GLY A 239 -23.20 -12.64 16.20
N ALA A 240 -23.67 -11.81 15.26
CA ALA A 240 -23.49 -12.03 13.82
C ALA A 240 -22.03 -12.34 13.44
N LEU A 241 -21.87 -13.27 12.50
CA LEU A 241 -20.60 -13.58 11.86
C LEU A 241 -20.83 -13.60 10.35
N ILE A 242 -20.40 -12.56 9.66
CA ILE A 242 -20.48 -12.43 8.20
C ILE A 242 -19.11 -12.76 7.62
N ARG A 243 -19.06 -13.67 6.66
CA ARG A 243 -17.83 -14.06 5.95
C ARG A 243 -17.96 -13.67 4.49
N ILE A 244 -17.12 -12.73 4.05
CA ILE A 244 -17.12 -12.25 2.66
C ILE A 244 -15.96 -12.92 1.93
N LYS A 245 -16.31 -13.86 1.05
CA LYS A 245 -15.37 -14.63 0.23
C LYS A 245 -15.37 -14.12 -1.20
N ALA A 246 -14.21 -13.68 -1.69
CA ALA A 246 -14.05 -13.34 -3.11
C ALA A 246 -12.56 -13.23 -3.49
N PRO A 247 -12.20 -13.43 -4.77
CA PRO A 247 -10.88 -13.10 -5.27
C PRO A 247 -10.43 -11.66 -4.94
N LEU A 248 -9.13 -11.41 -5.11
CA LEU A 248 -8.56 -10.06 -4.97
C LEU A 248 -9.32 -9.07 -5.87
N GLN A 249 -9.45 -7.81 -5.43
CA GLN A 249 -10.02 -6.72 -6.25
C GLN A 249 -11.50 -6.90 -6.67
N MET A 250 -12.26 -7.76 -5.99
CA MET A 250 -13.70 -7.95 -6.20
C MET A 250 -14.59 -6.99 -5.39
N GLY A 251 -14.01 -6.07 -4.61
CA GLY A 251 -14.77 -5.08 -3.82
C GLY A 251 -15.18 -5.54 -2.41
N LYS A 252 -14.49 -6.52 -1.82
CA LYS A 252 -14.75 -7.00 -0.45
C LYS A 252 -14.68 -5.87 0.58
N THR A 253 -13.59 -5.11 0.61
CA THR A 253 -13.37 -4.00 1.54
C THR A 253 -14.41 -2.89 1.39
N LEU A 254 -14.88 -2.63 0.16
CA LEU A 254 -15.97 -1.67 -0.09
C LEU A 254 -17.30 -2.16 0.50
N LEU A 255 -17.65 -3.44 0.31
CA LEU A 255 -18.85 -4.01 0.92
C LEU A 255 -18.74 -4.02 2.46
N MET A 256 -17.59 -4.37 3.01
CA MET A 256 -17.32 -4.32 4.46
C MET A 256 -17.57 -2.91 5.03
N SER A 257 -17.01 -1.90 4.38
CA SER A 257 -17.22 -0.49 4.74
C SER A 257 -18.71 -0.14 4.78
N LYS A 258 -19.48 -0.59 3.77
CA LYS A 258 -20.94 -0.37 3.72
C LYS A 258 -21.69 -1.10 4.84
N ILE A 259 -21.26 -2.31 5.20
CA ILE A 259 -21.84 -3.06 6.33
C ILE A 259 -21.58 -2.35 7.66
N LEU A 260 -20.36 -1.83 7.86
CA LEU A 260 -20.04 -1.07 9.06
C LEU A 260 -20.81 0.26 9.10
N GLU A 261 -20.91 0.98 7.97
CA GLU A 261 -21.73 2.19 7.87
C GLU A 261 -23.20 1.91 8.27
N GLN A 262 -23.73 0.75 7.88
CA GLN A 262 -25.08 0.34 8.27
C GLN A 262 -25.18 0.02 9.77
N ALA A 263 -24.15 -0.60 10.37
CA ALA A 263 -24.09 -0.88 11.80
C ALA A 263 -24.00 0.41 12.63
N ASP A 264 -23.16 1.36 12.20
CA ASP A 264 -23.00 2.68 12.82
C ASP A 264 -24.32 3.46 12.84
N LYS A 265 -25.09 3.44 11.73
CA LYS A 265 -26.44 4.01 11.68
C LYS A 265 -27.43 3.42 12.70
N HIS A 266 -27.16 2.21 13.19
CA HIS A 266 -27.94 1.55 14.24
C HIS A 266 -27.31 1.71 15.63
N GLY A 267 -26.34 2.61 15.78
CA GLY A 267 -25.71 2.96 17.04
C GLY A 267 -24.64 1.96 17.51
N PHE A 268 -24.09 1.15 16.61
CA PHE A 268 -23.04 0.19 16.98
C PHE A 268 -21.68 0.89 16.95
N ARG A 269 -20.78 0.51 17.86
CA ARG A 269 -19.37 0.89 17.74
C ARG A 269 -18.74 0.06 16.63
N THR A 270 -18.14 0.70 15.64
CA THR A 270 -17.56 -0.02 14.49
C THR A 270 -16.04 0.07 14.48
N VAL A 271 -15.37 -1.04 14.21
CA VAL A 271 -13.92 -1.11 14.06
C VAL A 271 -13.59 -1.88 12.79
N ALA A 272 -12.77 -1.32 11.92
CA ALA A 272 -12.15 -2.04 10.81
C ALA A 272 -10.66 -2.22 11.08
N LEU A 273 -10.21 -3.47 11.15
CA LEU A 273 -8.81 -3.83 11.33
C LEU A 273 -8.27 -4.52 10.08
N ASN A 274 -7.27 -3.92 9.46
CA ASN A 274 -6.56 -4.54 8.35
C ASN A 274 -5.32 -5.27 8.88
N LEU A 275 -5.23 -6.58 8.68
CA LEU A 275 -4.11 -7.36 9.23
C LEU A 275 -2.76 -7.02 8.60
N ARG A 276 -2.74 -6.30 7.46
CA ARG A 276 -1.50 -5.75 6.90
C ARG A 276 -0.85 -4.69 7.79
N GLU A 277 -1.60 -4.03 8.67
CA GLU A 277 -1.10 -3.02 9.62
C GLU A 277 -0.06 -3.62 10.60
N GLY A 278 -0.14 -4.91 10.92
CA GLY A 278 0.82 -5.55 11.81
C GLY A 278 2.20 -5.79 11.18
N THR A 279 3.24 -5.66 11.99
CA THR A 279 4.63 -5.92 11.60
C THR A 279 4.96 -7.42 11.67
N PRO A 280 6.06 -7.90 11.06
CA PRO A 280 6.47 -9.31 11.19
C PRO A 280 6.61 -9.79 12.65
N LYS A 281 6.97 -8.89 13.57
CA LYS A 281 7.08 -9.20 15.00
C LYS A 281 5.71 -9.54 15.62
N ASP A 282 4.66 -8.86 15.17
CA ASP A 282 3.30 -9.08 15.68
C ASP A 282 2.77 -10.47 15.29
N PHE A 283 3.27 -11.05 14.20
CA PHE A 283 2.94 -12.42 13.75
C PHE A 283 3.97 -13.47 14.20
N SER A 284 4.82 -13.16 15.19
CA SER A 284 5.85 -14.09 15.67
C SER A 284 5.28 -15.31 16.40
N ASN A 285 4.21 -15.12 17.18
CA ASN A 285 3.49 -16.17 17.88
C ASN A 285 2.08 -15.68 18.25
N LEU A 286 1.21 -16.60 18.70
CA LEU A 286 -0.19 -16.28 19.05
C LEU A 286 -0.32 -15.24 20.17
N ASP A 287 0.56 -15.24 21.16
CA ASP A 287 0.48 -14.30 22.29
C ASP A 287 0.76 -12.87 21.83
N THR A 288 1.87 -12.64 21.11
CA THR A 288 2.19 -11.33 20.53
C THR A 288 1.10 -10.85 19.58
N PHE A 289 0.57 -11.75 18.74
CA PHE A 289 -0.49 -11.43 17.80
C PHE A 289 -1.76 -10.98 18.51
N LEU A 290 -2.19 -11.70 19.56
CA LEU A 290 -3.41 -11.35 20.28
C LEU A 290 -3.26 -10.06 21.12
N GLN A 291 -2.07 -9.76 21.63
CA GLN A 291 -1.78 -8.47 22.24
C GLN A 291 -1.89 -7.32 21.23
N TRP A 292 -1.27 -7.46 20.06
CA TRP A 292 -1.36 -6.50 18.96
C TRP A 292 -2.81 -6.31 18.49
N PHE A 293 -3.55 -7.41 18.35
CA PHE A 293 -4.96 -7.41 17.96
C PHE A 293 -5.82 -6.62 18.96
N CYS A 294 -5.72 -6.93 20.26
CA CYS A 294 -6.47 -6.21 21.30
C CYS A 294 -6.07 -4.72 21.32
N THR A 295 -4.78 -4.42 21.21
CA THR A 295 -4.29 -3.03 21.21
C THR A 295 -4.83 -2.25 20.03
N SER A 296 -4.83 -2.85 18.84
CA SER A 296 -5.30 -2.21 17.62
C SER A 296 -6.80 -1.93 17.67
N VAL A 297 -7.59 -2.84 18.24
CA VAL A 297 -9.03 -2.62 18.44
C VAL A 297 -9.29 -1.51 19.47
N SER A 298 -8.56 -1.51 20.58
CA SER A 298 -8.72 -0.50 21.63
C SER A 298 -8.33 0.90 21.19
N VAL A 299 -7.23 1.05 20.43
CA VAL A 299 -6.81 2.34 19.87
C VAL A 299 -7.87 2.88 18.91
N LYS A 300 -8.45 2.04 18.05
CA LYS A 300 -9.52 2.45 17.12
C LYS A 300 -10.84 2.79 17.81
N LEU A 301 -11.04 2.32 19.04
CA LEU A 301 -12.16 2.67 19.90
C LEU A 301 -11.85 3.82 20.87
N GLU A 302 -10.65 4.43 20.77
CA GLU A 302 -10.18 5.50 21.65
C GLU A 302 -10.21 5.12 23.14
N LEU A 303 -10.00 3.83 23.45
CA LEU A 303 -9.98 3.33 24.82
C LEU A 303 -8.62 3.55 25.46
N THR A 304 -8.62 4.08 26.68
CA THR A 304 -7.41 4.41 27.44
C THR A 304 -6.83 3.22 28.21
N GLN A 305 -7.46 2.04 28.16
CA GLN A 305 -7.08 0.90 29.01
C GLN A 305 -5.89 0.12 28.43
N PRO A 306 -4.74 0.08 29.13
CA PRO A 306 -3.52 -0.58 28.65
C PRO A 306 -3.69 -2.11 28.53
N VAL A 307 -3.46 -2.63 27.32
CA VAL A 307 -3.56 -4.07 27.03
C VAL A 307 -2.46 -4.86 27.76
N ASP A 308 -1.26 -4.31 27.84
CA ASP A 308 -0.09 -4.89 28.53
C ASP A 308 -0.33 -5.07 30.03
N GLU A 309 -1.00 -4.13 30.68
CA GLU A 309 -1.40 -4.25 32.09
C GLU A 309 -2.40 -5.40 32.28
N HIS A 310 -3.40 -5.52 31.40
CA HIS A 310 -4.32 -6.66 31.43
C HIS A 310 -3.61 -7.98 31.15
N TRP A 311 -2.67 -7.99 30.20
CA TRP A 311 -1.95 -9.19 29.78
C TRP A 311 -1.04 -9.74 30.87
N SER A 312 -0.42 -8.84 31.65
CA SER A 312 0.46 -9.20 32.77
C SER A 312 -0.30 -9.69 34.00
N ARG A 313 -1.48 -9.12 34.29
CA ARG A 313 -2.30 -9.51 35.45
C ARG A 313 -3.20 -10.71 35.21
N SER A 314 -3.53 -11.01 33.96
CA SER A 314 -4.43 -12.11 33.62
C SER A 314 -3.74 -13.46 33.68
N VAL A 315 -4.42 -14.44 34.28
CA VAL A 315 -3.97 -15.84 34.35
C VAL A 315 -4.57 -16.63 33.18
N GLY A 316 -3.80 -17.56 32.61
CA GLY A 316 -4.23 -18.43 31.51
C GLY A 316 -3.49 -18.19 30.21
N ASN A 317 -3.85 -18.94 29.18
CA ASN A 317 -3.25 -18.79 27.85
C ASN A 317 -3.73 -17.49 27.14
N SER A 318 -3.04 -17.13 26.06
CA SER A 318 -3.29 -15.90 25.30
C SER A 318 -4.74 -15.76 24.79
N LYS A 319 -5.41 -16.86 24.44
CA LYS A 319 -6.85 -16.84 24.05
C LYS A 319 -7.76 -16.44 25.22
N ILE A 320 -7.50 -16.95 26.42
CA ILE A 320 -8.26 -16.58 27.63
C ILE A 320 -8.01 -15.10 27.96
N LYS A 321 -6.77 -14.63 27.84
CA LYS A 321 -6.42 -13.22 28.06
C LYS A 321 -7.15 -12.31 27.07
N CYS A 322 -7.13 -12.64 25.78
CA CYS A 322 -7.86 -11.92 24.74
C CYS A 322 -9.38 -11.92 25.02
N ARG A 323 -9.96 -13.09 25.29
CA ARG A 323 -11.38 -13.25 25.62
C ARG A 323 -11.79 -12.35 26.79
N THR A 324 -11.07 -12.43 27.89
CA THR A 324 -11.39 -11.65 29.11
C THR A 324 -11.16 -10.15 28.91
N TYR A 325 -10.24 -9.74 28.01
CA TYR A 325 -10.09 -8.35 27.63
C TYR A 325 -11.35 -7.84 26.92
N PHE A 326 -11.86 -8.59 25.94
CA PHE A 326 -13.11 -8.26 25.26
C PHE A 326 -14.29 -8.21 26.24
N GLU A 327 -14.41 -9.21 27.11
CA GLU A 327 -15.49 -9.29 28.11
C GLU A 327 -15.46 -8.14 29.13
N ARG A 328 -14.27 -7.61 29.48
CA ARG A 328 -14.13 -6.56 30.50
C ARG A 328 -14.18 -5.15 29.94
N TYR A 329 -13.65 -4.91 28.74
CA TYR A 329 -13.39 -3.55 28.26
C TYR A 329 -14.09 -3.24 26.94
N LEU A 330 -14.31 -4.23 26.07
CA LEU A 330 -14.80 -3.97 24.72
C LEU A 330 -16.30 -4.25 24.56
N LEU A 331 -16.82 -5.30 25.17
CA LEU A 331 -18.21 -5.73 25.04
C LEU A 331 -19.20 -5.11 26.04
N PRO A 332 -18.80 -4.70 27.27
CA PRO A 332 -19.74 -4.06 28.18
C PRO A 332 -20.34 -2.76 27.63
N GLY A 333 -21.60 -2.51 27.97
CA GLY A 333 -22.35 -1.32 27.56
C GLY A 333 -23.55 -1.65 26.68
N GLU A 334 -24.34 -0.62 26.33
CA GLU A 334 -25.58 -0.79 25.56
C GLU A 334 -25.35 -0.87 24.04
N SER A 335 -24.18 -0.40 23.57
CA SER A 335 -23.83 -0.37 22.15
C SER A 335 -23.00 -1.59 21.73
N PRO A 336 -23.51 -2.45 20.83
CA PRO A 336 -22.77 -3.57 20.26
C PRO A 336 -21.49 -3.12 19.54
N LEU A 337 -20.49 -4.01 19.50
CA LEU A 337 -19.25 -3.81 18.76
C LEU A 337 -19.29 -4.59 17.44
N ALA A 338 -19.24 -3.89 16.31
CA ALA A 338 -19.02 -4.47 15.00
C ALA A 338 -17.55 -4.38 14.59
N LEU A 339 -16.86 -5.52 14.64
CA LEU A 339 -15.47 -5.65 14.27
C LEU A 339 -15.34 -6.33 12.90
N ALA A 340 -14.76 -5.60 11.95
CA ALA A 340 -14.38 -6.15 10.65
C ALA A 340 -12.89 -6.43 10.59
N LEU A 341 -12.54 -7.59 10.03
CA LEU A 341 -11.18 -8.04 9.80
C LEU A 341 -10.94 -8.14 8.29
N ASP A 342 -10.05 -7.29 7.79
CA ASP A 342 -9.62 -7.28 6.39
C ASP A 342 -8.23 -7.92 6.24
N GLU A 343 -7.95 -8.45 5.05
CA GLU A 343 -6.68 -9.11 4.70
C GLU A 343 -6.32 -10.26 5.66
N VAL A 344 -7.34 -11.02 6.09
CA VAL A 344 -7.19 -12.19 6.98
C VAL A 344 -6.28 -13.25 6.36
N ASP A 345 -6.16 -13.24 5.03
CA ASP A 345 -5.25 -14.09 4.27
C ASP A 345 -3.78 -14.00 4.73
N LYS A 346 -3.37 -12.88 5.34
CA LYS A 346 -2.02 -12.73 5.91
C LYS A 346 -1.73 -13.75 7.03
N LEU A 347 -2.75 -14.20 7.76
CA LEU A 347 -2.59 -15.22 8.79
C LEU A 347 -2.16 -16.57 8.23
N PHE A 348 -2.44 -16.86 6.96
CA PHE A 348 -2.13 -18.18 6.39
C PHE A 348 -0.63 -18.41 6.18
N LEU A 349 0.17 -17.34 6.23
CA LEU A 349 1.63 -17.44 6.34
C LEU A 349 2.08 -17.97 7.72
N HIS A 350 1.17 -18.02 8.70
CA HIS A 350 1.39 -18.40 10.09
C HIS A 350 0.31 -19.40 10.56
N PRO A 351 0.34 -20.68 10.10
CA PRO A 351 -0.74 -21.64 10.32
C PRO A 351 -1.14 -21.84 11.78
N GLU A 352 -0.17 -21.81 12.71
CA GLU A 352 -0.42 -21.93 14.15
C GLU A 352 -1.26 -20.78 14.70
N ILE A 353 -0.98 -19.54 14.26
CA ILE A 353 -1.77 -18.36 14.65
C ILE A 353 -3.14 -18.43 13.98
N ALA A 354 -3.19 -18.79 12.70
CA ALA A 354 -4.42 -18.87 11.93
C ALA A 354 -5.43 -19.83 12.57
N GLY A 355 -5.05 -21.08 12.84
CA GLY A 355 -5.95 -22.08 13.42
C GLY A 355 -6.51 -21.65 14.77
N GLU A 356 -5.66 -21.16 15.66
CA GLU A 356 -6.04 -20.75 17.01
C GLU A 356 -6.90 -19.48 17.04
N PHE A 357 -6.54 -18.45 16.26
CA PHE A 357 -7.30 -17.19 16.20
C PHE A 357 -8.64 -17.36 15.52
N LEU A 358 -8.67 -18.06 14.39
CA LEU A 358 -9.89 -18.27 13.63
C LEU A 358 -10.86 -19.20 14.40
N GLY A 359 -10.34 -20.24 15.05
CA GLY A 359 -11.13 -21.07 15.98
C GLY A 359 -11.69 -20.27 17.17
N MET A 360 -10.95 -19.26 17.66
CA MET A 360 -11.43 -18.35 18.70
C MET A 360 -12.59 -17.48 18.22
N LEU A 361 -12.52 -16.88 17.02
CA LEU A 361 -13.63 -16.11 16.45
C LEU A 361 -14.91 -16.94 16.29
N ARG A 362 -14.77 -18.21 15.89
CA ARG A 362 -15.90 -19.16 15.84
C ARG A 362 -16.52 -19.34 17.23
N THR A 363 -15.67 -19.55 18.23
CA THR A 363 -16.11 -19.76 19.62
C THR A 363 -16.89 -18.55 20.13
N TRP A 364 -16.47 -17.34 19.78
CA TRP A 364 -17.18 -16.11 20.14
C TRP A 364 -18.57 -16.02 19.50
N HIS A 365 -18.69 -16.40 18.22
CA HIS A 365 -19.98 -16.48 17.53
C HIS A 365 -20.92 -17.52 18.18
N GLU A 366 -20.40 -18.70 18.55
CA GLU A 366 -21.19 -19.73 19.22
C GLU A 366 -21.59 -19.32 20.64
N ASP A 367 -20.69 -18.70 21.39
CA ASP A 367 -20.96 -18.19 22.73
C ASP A 367 -22.08 -17.14 22.72
N ALA A 368 -22.21 -16.34 21.66
CA ALA A 368 -23.30 -15.37 21.55
C ALA A 368 -24.70 -16.00 21.53
N LYS A 369 -24.82 -17.30 21.19
CA LYS A 369 -26.12 -18.00 21.25
C LYS A 369 -26.59 -18.20 22.69
N THR A 370 -25.66 -18.38 23.62
CA THR A 370 -25.94 -18.76 25.02
C THR A 370 -25.56 -17.70 26.06
N ARG A 371 -24.64 -16.79 25.74
CA ARG A 371 -24.11 -15.76 26.65
C ARG A 371 -24.50 -14.37 26.19
N GLU A 372 -25.26 -13.65 27.04
CA GLU A 372 -25.77 -12.30 26.75
C GLU A 372 -24.68 -11.29 26.40
N LEU A 373 -23.51 -11.34 27.05
CA LEU A 373 -22.43 -10.41 26.75
C LEU A 373 -21.90 -10.58 25.33
N TRP A 374 -21.73 -11.82 24.86
CA TRP A 374 -21.22 -12.12 23.52
C TRP A 374 -22.24 -11.81 22.41
N ARG A 375 -23.53 -11.67 22.75
CA ARG A 375 -24.54 -11.08 21.85
C ARG A 375 -24.26 -9.65 21.47
N HIS A 376 -23.33 -8.94 22.13
CA HIS A 376 -22.91 -7.59 21.74
C HIS A 376 -21.80 -7.59 20.70
N MET A 377 -21.20 -8.74 20.38
CA MET A 377 -20.18 -8.84 19.33
C MET A 377 -20.82 -9.03 17.95
N ARG A 378 -20.31 -8.35 16.93
CA ARG A 378 -20.58 -8.62 15.50
C ARG A 378 -19.25 -8.73 14.78
N LEU A 379 -19.11 -9.74 13.93
CA LEU A 379 -17.90 -10.04 13.19
C LEU A 379 -18.16 -9.97 11.69
N VAL A 380 -17.26 -9.29 10.98
CA VAL A 380 -17.19 -9.32 9.52
C VAL A 380 -15.79 -9.75 9.12
N VAL A 381 -15.65 -10.87 8.41
CA VAL A 381 -14.35 -11.48 8.08
C VAL A 381 -14.20 -11.56 6.57
N LEU A 382 -13.16 -10.93 6.03
CA LEU A 382 -12.88 -10.90 4.60
C LEU A 382 -11.74 -11.87 4.28
N HIS A 383 -11.93 -12.74 3.29
CA HIS A 383 -10.88 -13.65 2.84
C HIS A 383 -10.96 -13.92 1.33
N THR A 384 -9.83 -14.33 0.75
CA THR A 384 -9.70 -14.68 -0.68
C THR A 384 -9.68 -16.20 -0.94
N GLU A 385 -9.17 -17.03 -0.02
CA GLU A 385 -8.85 -18.46 -0.28
C GLU A 385 -9.59 -19.50 0.59
N VAL A 386 -9.48 -20.77 0.15
CA VAL A 386 -9.62 -22.03 0.89
C VAL A 386 -8.24 -22.68 1.17
N TYR A 387 -7.82 -22.56 2.44
CA TYR A 387 -7.41 -23.59 3.39
C TYR A 387 -7.07 -25.01 2.85
N THR A 388 -5.94 -25.21 2.18
CA THR A 388 -5.45 -26.59 1.95
C THR A 388 -4.58 -27.14 3.09
N GLN A 389 -4.34 -26.38 4.17
CA GLN A 389 -3.45 -26.79 5.27
C GLN A 389 -4.03 -26.64 6.68
N ILE A 390 -5.23 -26.09 6.85
CA ILE A 390 -5.89 -25.95 8.16
C ILE A 390 -6.97 -27.02 8.27
N ASP A 391 -6.95 -27.79 9.36
CA ASP A 391 -7.95 -28.82 9.67
C ASP A 391 -9.37 -28.23 9.59
N ILE A 392 -10.26 -28.91 8.86
CA ILE A 392 -11.68 -28.57 8.68
C ILE A 392 -12.36 -28.30 10.03
N ASN A 393 -11.90 -28.95 11.11
CA ASN A 393 -12.45 -28.81 12.46
C ASN A 393 -12.00 -27.54 13.21
N GLN A 394 -10.96 -26.84 12.74
CA GLN A 394 -10.40 -25.65 13.37
C GLN A 394 -10.81 -24.34 12.67
N SER A 395 -11.67 -24.44 11.66
CA SER A 395 -12.07 -23.34 10.80
C SER A 395 -13.36 -22.64 11.29
N PRO A 396 -13.41 -21.31 11.44
CA PRO A 396 -14.64 -20.53 11.63
C PRO A 396 -15.52 -20.52 10.39
N PHE A 397 -15.05 -21.08 9.27
CA PHE A 397 -15.69 -21.00 7.96
C PHE A 397 -16.85 -22.00 7.78
N ASN A 398 -17.20 -22.76 8.82
CA ASN A 398 -18.43 -23.58 8.87
C ASN A 398 -19.55 -22.95 9.73
N ALA A 399 -19.31 -21.76 10.30
CA ALA A 399 -20.28 -21.02 11.10
C ALA A 399 -20.57 -19.64 10.47
N GLY A 400 -21.68 -19.02 10.87
CA GLY A 400 -22.10 -17.73 10.35
C GLY A 400 -22.54 -17.74 8.88
N THR A 401 -22.78 -16.53 8.37
CA THR A 401 -23.32 -16.29 7.03
C THR A 401 -22.19 -16.04 6.02
N GLU A 402 -22.04 -16.94 5.04
CA GLU A 402 -21.10 -16.76 3.92
C GLU A 402 -21.74 -15.99 2.76
N ILE A 403 -20.98 -15.04 2.23
CA ILE A 403 -21.31 -14.18 1.10
C ILE A 403 -20.19 -14.30 0.07
N LYS A 404 -20.49 -14.91 -1.08
CA LYS A 404 -19.54 -15.07 -2.19
C LYS A 404 -19.77 -13.99 -3.23
N LEU A 405 -18.88 -13.01 -3.33
CA LEU A 405 -19.04 -11.94 -4.31
C LEU A 405 -18.83 -12.44 -5.73
N THR A 406 -19.77 -12.07 -6.60
CA THR A 406 -19.71 -12.34 -8.04
C THR A 406 -19.26 -11.11 -8.83
N ASP A 407 -19.04 -11.34 -10.12
CA ASP A 407 -18.83 -10.28 -11.09
C ASP A 407 -20.08 -9.39 -11.18
N PHE A 408 -19.89 -8.15 -11.64
CA PHE A 408 -20.98 -7.28 -12.00
C PHE A 408 -21.79 -7.83 -13.18
N SER A 409 -23.10 -7.68 -13.09
CA SER A 409 -24.02 -7.85 -14.22
C SER A 409 -23.87 -6.71 -15.23
N GLN A 410 -24.36 -6.92 -16.45
CA GLN A 410 -24.38 -5.88 -17.49
C GLN A 410 -25.06 -4.59 -17.02
N ARG A 411 -26.20 -4.72 -16.31
CA ARG A 411 -26.91 -3.58 -15.72
C ARG A 411 -26.05 -2.83 -14.72
N GLN A 412 -25.35 -3.55 -13.84
CA GLN A 412 -24.45 -2.96 -12.85
C GLN A 412 -23.27 -2.22 -13.50
N VAL A 413 -22.71 -2.75 -14.60
CA VAL A 413 -21.66 -2.06 -15.36
C VAL A 413 -22.21 -0.80 -16.05
N GLN A 414 -23.42 -0.87 -16.59
CA GLN A 414 -24.09 0.29 -17.21
C GLN A 414 -24.37 1.39 -16.19
N ASP A 415 -24.92 1.03 -15.03
CA ASP A 415 -25.18 1.95 -13.92
C ASP A 415 -23.88 2.61 -13.45
N LEU A 416 -22.78 1.84 -13.39
CA LEU A 416 -21.47 2.37 -13.05
C LEU A 416 -20.94 3.32 -14.12
N ALA A 417 -21.06 2.98 -15.41
CA ALA A 417 -20.64 3.86 -16.51
C ALA A 417 -21.34 5.22 -16.43
N GLN A 418 -22.65 5.23 -16.13
CA GLN A 418 -23.42 6.46 -15.93
C GLN A 418 -22.90 7.30 -14.75
N GLN A 419 -22.53 6.66 -13.63
CA GLN A 419 -21.92 7.35 -12.49
C GLN A 419 -20.56 8.00 -12.82
N TYR A 420 -19.82 7.43 -13.77
CA TYR A 420 -18.59 7.99 -14.33
C TYR A 420 -18.84 9.08 -15.41
N GLY A 421 -20.10 9.43 -15.68
CA GLY A 421 -20.48 10.42 -16.69
C GLY A 421 -20.46 9.91 -18.13
N LEU A 422 -20.38 8.59 -18.33
CA LEU A 422 -20.34 7.97 -19.65
C LEU A 422 -21.75 7.54 -20.10
N ASN A 423 -22.17 8.03 -21.27
CA ASN A 423 -23.45 7.65 -21.89
C ASN A 423 -23.30 6.37 -22.74
N TRP A 424 -22.80 5.29 -22.15
CA TRP A 424 -22.56 4.05 -22.88
C TRP A 424 -23.86 3.30 -23.21
N ASN A 425 -23.94 2.79 -24.44
CA ASN A 425 -25.00 1.88 -24.84
C ASN A 425 -24.67 0.42 -24.44
N ILE A 426 -25.66 -0.46 -24.61
CA ILE A 426 -25.54 -1.89 -24.28
C ILE A 426 -24.39 -2.56 -25.05
N THR A 427 -24.16 -2.15 -26.30
CA THR A 427 -23.08 -2.69 -27.15
C THR A 427 -21.69 -2.35 -26.59
N GLN A 428 -21.45 -1.11 -26.15
CA GLN A 428 -20.19 -0.70 -25.54
C GLN A 428 -19.94 -1.43 -24.21
N VAL A 429 -20.97 -1.56 -23.38
CA VAL A 429 -20.90 -2.36 -22.15
C VAL A 429 -20.55 -3.81 -22.48
N GLN A 430 -21.20 -4.40 -23.49
CA GLN A 430 -20.93 -5.76 -23.91
C GLN A 430 -19.50 -5.93 -24.43
N GLN A 431 -18.99 -5.02 -25.26
CA GLN A 431 -17.62 -5.04 -25.76
C GLN A 431 -16.58 -5.06 -24.63
N LEU A 432 -16.80 -4.24 -23.59
CA LEU A 432 -15.94 -4.25 -22.40
C LEU A 432 -16.05 -5.59 -21.66
N MET A 433 -17.28 -6.05 -21.38
CA MET A 433 -17.52 -7.29 -20.65
C MET A 433 -17.03 -8.53 -21.40
N ASP A 434 -17.01 -8.53 -22.73
CA ASP A 434 -16.44 -9.63 -23.52
C ASP A 434 -14.93 -9.77 -23.29
N MET A 435 -14.23 -8.69 -22.94
CA MET A 435 -12.81 -8.69 -22.64
C MET A 435 -12.53 -9.06 -21.18
N ILE A 436 -13.22 -8.40 -20.23
CA ILE A 436 -12.87 -8.43 -18.79
C ILE A 436 -13.98 -8.96 -17.87
N GLY A 437 -15.08 -9.45 -18.46
CA GLY A 437 -16.29 -9.80 -17.72
C GLY A 437 -16.84 -8.63 -16.92
N GLY A 438 -17.47 -8.93 -15.79
CA GLY A 438 -17.92 -7.94 -14.82
C GLY A 438 -16.92 -7.72 -13.68
N HIS A 439 -15.61 -7.90 -13.90
CA HIS A 439 -14.63 -7.78 -12.81
C HIS A 439 -14.64 -6.36 -12.23
N PRO A 440 -15.01 -6.16 -10.95
CA PRO A 440 -15.27 -4.82 -10.39
C PRO A 440 -14.13 -3.82 -10.58
N TYR A 441 -12.91 -4.20 -10.21
CA TYR A 441 -11.73 -3.33 -10.40
C TYR A 441 -11.36 -3.09 -11.87
N LEU A 442 -11.40 -4.11 -12.74
CA LEU A 442 -11.05 -3.93 -14.16
C LEU A 442 -12.09 -3.05 -14.88
N VAL A 443 -13.37 -3.20 -14.54
CA VAL A 443 -14.46 -2.36 -15.04
C VAL A 443 -14.24 -0.92 -14.56
N ALA A 444 -14.08 -0.70 -13.25
CA ALA A 444 -13.88 0.65 -12.70
C ALA A 444 -12.65 1.34 -13.33
N LYS A 445 -11.54 0.60 -13.50
CA LYS A 445 -10.32 1.11 -14.14
C LYS A 445 -10.54 1.47 -15.62
N ALA A 446 -11.37 0.71 -16.34
CA ALA A 446 -11.72 1.03 -17.71
C ALA A 446 -12.54 2.32 -17.80
N LEU A 447 -13.60 2.40 -17.00
CA LEU A 447 -14.51 3.54 -16.97
C LEU A 447 -13.78 4.82 -16.55
N GLU A 448 -12.91 4.74 -15.54
CA GLU A 448 -12.05 5.84 -15.11
C GLU A 448 -11.17 6.37 -16.25
N GLN A 449 -10.52 5.47 -17.00
CA GLN A 449 -9.61 5.88 -18.06
C GLN A 449 -10.33 6.46 -19.26
N VAL A 450 -11.46 5.89 -19.66
CA VAL A 450 -12.29 6.44 -20.74
C VAL A 450 -12.85 7.81 -20.33
N ALA A 451 -13.33 7.95 -19.10
CA ALA A 451 -13.90 9.22 -18.62
C ALA A 451 -12.86 10.34 -18.42
N ARG A 452 -11.61 10.01 -18.01
CA ARG A 452 -10.59 11.02 -17.68
C ARG A 452 -9.63 11.36 -18.83
N LEU A 453 -9.26 10.39 -19.65
CA LEU A 453 -8.26 10.58 -20.71
C LEU A 453 -8.88 10.71 -22.10
N ASP A 454 -10.21 10.74 -22.20
CA ASP A 454 -10.97 10.73 -23.46
C ASP A 454 -10.50 9.61 -24.41
N MET A 455 -10.10 8.48 -23.82
CA MET A 455 -9.61 7.31 -24.57
C MET A 455 -10.79 6.55 -25.16
N ALA A 456 -10.76 6.28 -26.46
CA ALA A 456 -11.75 5.44 -27.11
C ALA A 456 -11.72 4.00 -26.55
N LEU A 457 -12.91 3.41 -26.36
CA LEU A 457 -13.05 2.05 -25.82
C LEU A 457 -12.31 1.03 -26.69
N GLU A 458 -12.34 1.21 -28.01
CA GLU A 458 -11.68 0.36 -28.99
C GLU A 458 -10.17 0.29 -28.74
N HIS A 459 -9.54 1.46 -28.54
CA HIS A 459 -8.10 1.54 -28.27
C HIS A 459 -7.70 0.92 -26.92
N LEU A 460 -8.56 1.09 -25.90
CA LEU A 460 -8.38 0.44 -24.61
C LEU A 460 -8.42 -1.09 -24.75
N LEU A 461 -9.38 -1.62 -25.51
CA LEU A 461 -9.53 -3.06 -25.73
C LEU A 461 -8.39 -3.65 -26.57
N GLU A 462 -7.89 -2.93 -27.56
CA GLU A 462 -6.71 -3.33 -28.36
C GLU A 462 -5.45 -3.50 -27.50
N THR A 463 -5.25 -2.60 -26.54
CA THR A 463 -4.06 -2.60 -25.68
C THR A 463 -4.25 -3.37 -24.37
N ALA A 464 -5.46 -3.86 -24.07
CA ALA A 464 -5.86 -4.41 -22.78
C ALA A 464 -4.92 -5.51 -22.25
N SER A 465 -4.51 -6.45 -23.11
CA SER A 465 -3.63 -7.57 -22.77
C SER A 465 -2.14 -7.29 -23.01
N SER A 466 -1.75 -6.03 -23.19
CA SER A 466 -0.35 -5.64 -23.46
C SER A 466 0.37 -5.14 -22.20
N GLU A 467 1.71 -5.10 -22.23
CA GLU A 467 2.52 -4.51 -21.15
C GLU A 467 2.34 -2.99 -21.01
N ASN A 468 1.81 -2.35 -22.05
CA ASN A 468 1.51 -0.91 -22.06
C ASN A 468 0.03 -0.63 -21.74
N GLY A 469 -0.80 -1.67 -21.62
CA GLY A 469 -2.23 -1.55 -21.37
C GLY A 469 -2.55 -1.14 -19.94
N ILE A 470 -3.78 -0.65 -19.75
CA ILE A 470 -4.26 -0.17 -18.45
C ILE A 470 -4.28 -1.29 -17.38
N TYR A 471 -4.35 -2.56 -17.78
CA TYR A 471 -4.41 -3.70 -16.86
C TYR A 471 -3.04 -4.30 -16.49
N ARG A 472 -1.93 -3.72 -16.98
CA ARG A 472 -0.58 -4.28 -16.81
C ARG A 472 -0.23 -4.64 -15.36
N ASP A 473 -0.58 -3.79 -14.39
CA ASP A 473 -0.17 -4.00 -12.98
C ASP A 473 -0.93 -5.19 -12.36
N HIS A 474 -2.22 -5.32 -12.68
CA HIS A 474 -3.05 -6.44 -12.27
C HIS A 474 -2.54 -7.76 -12.88
N LEU A 475 -2.26 -7.75 -14.18
CA LEU A 475 -1.77 -8.92 -14.90
C LEU A 475 -0.37 -9.34 -14.42
N ARG A 476 0.54 -8.39 -14.18
CA ARG A 476 1.87 -8.64 -13.62
C ARG A 476 1.81 -9.22 -12.21
N GLN A 477 0.90 -8.73 -11.36
CA GLN A 477 0.72 -9.28 -10.02
C GLN A 477 0.35 -10.77 -10.06
N HIS A 478 -0.58 -11.15 -10.94
CA HIS A 478 -0.91 -12.55 -11.16
C HIS A 478 0.25 -13.34 -11.78
N LEU A 479 0.96 -12.78 -12.76
CA LEU A 479 2.11 -13.42 -13.39
C LEU A 479 3.23 -13.73 -12.39
N THR A 480 3.55 -12.78 -11.48
CA THR A 480 4.55 -12.99 -10.43
C THR A 480 4.14 -14.12 -9.49
N LYS A 481 2.86 -14.17 -9.07
CA LYS A 481 2.34 -15.28 -8.25
C LYS A 481 2.45 -16.64 -8.96
N LEU A 482 2.14 -16.68 -10.24
CA LEU A 482 2.23 -17.90 -11.06
C LEU A 482 3.68 -18.34 -11.27
N LYS A 483 4.61 -17.41 -11.53
CA LYS A 483 6.05 -17.72 -11.65
C LYS A 483 6.62 -18.31 -10.36
N ASN A 484 6.15 -17.85 -9.20
CA ASN A 484 6.54 -18.41 -7.91
C ASN A 484 5.88 -19.78 -7.62
N ASN A 485 4.90 -20.20 -8.42
CA ASN A 485 4.18 -21.48 -8.28
C ASN A 485 4.12 -22.23 -9.63
N PRO A 486 5.22 -22.88 -10.07
CA PRO A 486 5.33 -23.47 -11.40
C PRO A 486 4.24 -24.50 -11.74
N GLN A 487 3.79 -25.28 -10.75
CA GLN A 487 2.69 -26.24 -10.92
C GLN A 487 1.38 -25.53 -11.26
N LEU A 488 1.07 -24.44 -10.57
CA LEU A 488 -0.14 -23.64 -10.79
C LEU A 488 -0.10 -22.93 -12.15
N ALA A 489 1.09 -22.46 -12.56
CA ALA A 489 1.33 -21.88 -13.88
C ALA A 489 1.10 -22.90 -15.01
N ALA A 490 1.59 -24.14 -14.85
CA ALA A 490 1.41 -25.21 -15.84
C ALA A 490 -0.08 -25.56 -16.03
N GLU A 491 -0.85 -25.65 -14.95
CA GLU A 491 -2.28 -25.92 -15.01
C GLU A 491 -3.04 -24.77 -15.68
N LEU A 492 -2.73 -23.51 -15.33
CA LEU A 492 -3.34 -22.35 -15.99
C LEU A 492 -3.01 -22.31 -17.48
N LYS A 493 -1.78 -22.66 -17.88
CA LYS A 493 -1.35 -22.73 -19.28
C LYS A 493 -2.24 -23.66 -20.10
N LYS A 494 -2.59 -24.83 -19.56
CA LYS A 494 -3.54 -25.77 -20.19
C LYS A 494 -4.90 -25.08 -20.43
N VAL A 495 -5.40 -24.36 -19.43
CA VAL A 495 -6.71 -23.67 -19.49
C VAL A 495 -6.73 -22.52 -20.49
N VAL A 496 -5.66 -21.72 -20.61
CA VAL A 496 -5.63 -20.56 -21.52
C VAL A 496 -5.30 -20.93 -22.97
N ILE A 497 -4.67 -22.08 -23.21
CA ILE A 497 -4.47 -22.64 -24.55
C ILE A 497 -5.77 -23.26 -25.06
N ALA A 498 -6.55 -23.88 -24.18
CA ALA A 498 -7.89 -24.36 -24.51
C ALA A 498 -8.80 -23.21 -24.96
N ASN A 499 -9.65 -23.49 -25.94
CA ASN A 499 -10.63 -22.55 -26.48
C ASN A 499 -12.02 -22.88 -25.92
N ASP A 500 -12.97 -21.94 -26.03
CA ASP A 500 -14.33 -22.11 -25.48
C ASP A 500 -15.09 -23.36 -25.96
N VAL A 501 -14.71 -23.88 -27.12
CA VAL A 501 -15.26 -25.09 -27.76
C VAL A 501 -14.75 -26.38 -27.11
N ASN A 502 -13.51 -26.38 -26.59
CA ASN A 502 -12.87 -27.54 -25.95
C ASN A 502 -12.34 -27.17 -24.55
N PRO A 503 -13.24 -26.95 -23.57
CA PRO A 503 -12.82 -26.66 -22.20
C PRO A 503 -12.11 -27.83 -21.55
N VAL A 504 -11.16 -27.51 -20.67
CA VAL A 504 -10.30 -28.51 -20.02
C VAL A 504 -11.10 -29.23 -18.94
N LYS A 505 -11.12 -30.57 -18.96
CA LYS A 505 -11.90 -31.38 -18.00
C LYS A 505 -11.12 -31.60 -16.71
N LEU A 506 -11.77 -31.34 -15.57
CA LEU A 506 -11.23 -31.66 -14.25
C LEU A 506 -11.04 -33.17 -14.08
N ASN A 507 -10.06 -33.59 -13.29
CA ASN A 507 -9.64 -34.98 -13.03
C ASN A 507 -8.99 -35.71 -14.22
N LEU A 508 -9.29 -35.32 -15.46
CA LEU A 508 -8.72 -35.92 -16.66
C LEU A 508 -7.49 -35.14 -17.14
N ASP A 509 -7.63 -33.81 -17.26
CA ASP A 509 -6.62 -32.94 -17.87
C ASP A 509 -6.01 -31.94 -16.87
N LEU A 510 -6.70 -31.73 -15.74
CA LEU A 510 -6.31 -30.81 -14.67
C LEU A 510 -6.27 -31.49 -13.30
N ASN A 511 -5.27 -31.12 -12.51
CA ASN A 511 -5.24 -31.42 -11.10
C ASN A 511 -6.37 -30.64 -10.38
N PRO A 512 -7.30 -31.31 -9.67
CA PRO A 512 -8.45 -30.67 -9.04
C PRO A 512 -8.08 -29.61 -7.99
N ASP A 513 -7.09 -29.90 -7.15
CA ASP A 513 -6.66 -28.98 -6.07
C ASP A 513 -6.07 -27.70 -6.66
N LEU A 514 -5.28 -27.83 -7.72
CA LEU A 514 -4.71 -26.68 -8.43
C LEU A 514 -5.78 -25.91 -9.21
N ALA A 515 -6.78 -26.60 -9.78
CA ALA A 515 -7.88 -25.95 -10.47
C ALA A 515 -8.78 -25.14 -9.51
N VAL A 516 -9.04 -25.66 -8.31
CA VAL A 516 -9.73 -24.91 -7.24
C VAL A 516 -8.92 -23.67 -6.86
N LYS A 517 -7.61 -23.80 -6.63
CA LYS A 517 -6.73 -22.64 -6.36
C LYS A 517 -6.78 -21.59 -7.47
N LEU A 518 -6.82 -22.01 -8.73
CA LEU A 518 -6.96 -21.08 -9.85
C LEU A 518 -8.32 -20.35 -9.87
N ASP A 519 -9.41 -21.01 -9.47
CA ASP A 519 -10.75 -20.40 -9.37
C ASP A 519 -10.79 -19.34 -8.26
N GLU A 520 -10.14 -19.64 -7.14
CA GLU A 520 -10.04 -18.76 -5.98
C GLU A 520 -9.13 -17.55 -6.22
N LEU A 521 -8.05 -17.73 -6.98
CA LEU A 521 -7.26 -16.62 -7.52
C LEU A 521 -8.06 -15.76 -8.51
N GLY A 522 -9.23 -16.22 -8.94
CA GLY A 522 -10.07 -15.54 -9.92
C GLY A 522 -9.58 -15.64 -11.36
N LEU A 523 -8.63 -16.54 -11.66
CA LEU A 523 -8.03 -16.68 -12.99
C LEU A 523 -8.82 -17.61 -13.90
N VAL A 524 -9.46 -18.63 -13.33
CA VAL A 524 -10.35 -19.54 -14.04
C VAL A 524 -11.76 -19.49 -13.44
N LYS A 525 -12.70 -20.07 -14.16
CA LYS A 525 -14.06 -20.32 -13.70
C LYS A 525 -14.34 -21.82 -13.82
N LEU A 526 -14.66 -22.46 -12.70
CA LEU A 526 -15.07 -23.87 -12.69
C LEU A 526 -16.59 -23.98 -12.89
N GLN A 527 -17.00 -24.72 -13.92
CA GLN A 527 -18.42 -25.02 -14.20
C GLN A 527 -18.54 -26.42 -14.79
N ASN A 528 -19.51 -27.22 -14.32
CA ASN A 528 -19.83 -28.54 -14.89
C ASN A 528 -18.62 -29.47 -15.08
N ASN A 529 -17.75 -29.55 -14.07
CA ASN A 529 -16.50 -30.32 -14.10
C ASN A 529 -15.48 -29.89 -15.17
N GLN A 530 -15.54 -28.64 -15.60
CA GLN A 530 -14.66 -28.04 -16.59
C GLN A 530 -14.05 -26.74 -16.06
N ALA A 531 -12.85 -26.41 -16.54
CA ALA A 531 -12.20 -25.14 -16.27
C ALA A 531 -12.08 -24.30 -17.55
N LYS A 532 -12.45 -23.02 -17.44
CA LYS A 532 -12.27 -22.02 -18.49
C LYS A 532 -11.55 -20.81 -17.94
N PRO A 533 -10.78 -20.04 -18.75
CA PRO A 533 -10.29 -18.75 -18.32
C PRO A 533 -11.46 -17.87 -17.87
N ARG A 534 -11.33 -17.18 -16.73
CA ARG A 534 -12.45 -16.37 -16.22
C ARG A 534 -12.80 -15.22 -17.17
N TYR A 535 -11.79 -14.62 -17.78
CA TYR A 535 -11.95 -13.56 -18.78
C TYR A 535 -11.04 -13.79 -19.99
N LYS A 536 -11.47 -13.25 -21.15
CA LYS A 536 -10.68 -13.26 -22.39
C LYS A 536 -9.34 -12.55 -22.21
N LEU A 537 -9.31 -11.48 -21.41
CA LEU A 537 -8.08 -10.77 -21.02
C LEU A 537 -6.99 -11.72 -20.50
N TYR A 538 -7.36 -12.65 -19.62
CA TYR A 538 -6.42 -13.62 -19.05
C TYR A 538 -5.92 -14.62 -20.10
N SER A 539 -6.83 -15.12 -20.95
CA SER A 539 -6.44 -16.00 -22.05
C SER A 539 -5.41 -15.32 -22.96
N GLN A 540 -5.65 -14.08 -23.39
CA GLN A 540 -4.74 -13.33 -24.26
C GLN A 540 -3.40 -13.01 -23.60
N TYR A 541 -3.39 -12.59 -22.34
CA TYR A 541 -2.16 -12.18 -21.67
C TYR A 541 -1.25 -13.38 -21.34
N PHE A 542 -1.82 -14.45 -20.75
CA PHE A 542 -1.05 -15.56 -20.21
C PHE A 542 -0.65 -16.61 -21.26
N ARG A 543 -1.40 -16.74 -22.37
CA ARG A 543 -1.10 -17.73 -23.43
C ARG A 543 0.32 -17.64 -23.97
N ASN A 544 0.89 -16.43 -24.07
CA ASN A 544 2.24 -16.20 -24.60
C ASN A 544 3.31 -15.98 -23.51
N ARG A 545 2.94 -16.06 -22.22
CA ARG A 545 3.80 -15.66 -21.09
C ARG A 545 4.00 -16.74 -20.03
N LEU A 546 3.26 -17.84 -20.11
CA LEU A 546 3.41 -19.05 -19.29
C LEU A 546 4.04 -20.18 -20.09
#